data_AF-A0A1T4NI29-F1
#
_entry.id   AF-A0A1T4NI29-F1
#
_cell.length_a   1.000
_cell.length_b   1.000
_cell.length_c   1.000
_cell.angle_alpha   90.00
_cell.angle_beta   90.00
_cell.angle_gamma   90.00
#
_symmetry.space_group_name_H-M   'P 1'
#
loop_
_entity.id
_entity.type
_entity.pdbx_description
1 polymer ?
#
loop_
_entity_poly.entity_id
_entity_poly.type
_entity_poly.pdbx_seq_one_letter_code
_entity_poly.pdbx_strand_id
1 'polypeptide(L)'
;MRNCLHLLLLCCGCLLLSAPTYAGGLSAWNESTPGGHKMEYDGTAPAMAFFYGEGCDSTNSSLALKTWYFYKNQIIGEGEGTFYVIDEGRCAVQRFTSETAFKEYLSERRLTPRLWKRTYHPLNIWDYWDELLFMSFFFSPVLLLLLIGDVVVLVGLARGKKRAAWKYVYLASLPLVYIIAGLLQHFPQSW
;
A
#
# COMPACT_ATOMS: atom_id res chain seq x y z
N MET A 1 -34.24 -6.88 36.03
CA MET A 1 -34.39 -6.68 34.57
C MET A 1 -33.26 -5.85 33.95
N ARG A 2 -32.84 -4.72 34.55
CA ARG A 2 -31.79 -3.84 34.00
C ARG A 2 -30.43 -4.52 33.74
N ASN A 3 -30.04 -5.48 34.59
CA ASN A 3 -28.77 -6.22 34.42
C ASN A 3 -28.79 -7.24 33.27
N CYS A 4 -29.96 -7.77 32.90
CA CYS A 4 -30.06 -8.70 31.76
C CYS A 4 -29.85 -8.00 30.42
N LEU A 5 -30.29 -6.74 30.29
CA LEU A 5 -30.12 -5.97 29.06
C LEU A 5 -28.65 -5.64 28.79
N HIS A 6 -27.88 -5.29 29.82
CA HIS A 6 -26.44 -5.05 29.68
C HIS A 6 -25.67 -6.31 29.31
N LEU A 7 -26.02 -7.46 29.91
CA LEU A 7 -25.42 -8.75 29.54
C LEU A 7 -25.71 -9.12 28.08
N LEU A 8 -26.95 -8.89 27.64
CA LEU A 8 -27.37 -9.18 26.27
C LEU A 8 -26.67 -8.28 25.25
N LEU A 9 -26.52 -6.98 25.54
CA LEU A 9 -25.78 -6.03 24.71
C LEU A 9 -24.29 -6.37 24.64
N LEU A 10 -23.69 -6.81 25.76
CA LEU A 10 -22.29 -7.25 25.78
C LEU A 10 -22.10 -8.51 24.93
N CYS A 11 -22.98 -9.51 25.08
CA CYS A 11 -22.93 -10.73 24.26
C CYS A 11 -23.17 -10.43 22.77
N CYS A 12 -24.09 -9.51 22.45
CA CYS A 12 -24.33 -9.09 21.07
C CYS A 12 -23.10 -8.35 20.50
N GLY A 13 -22.45 -7.49 21.30
CA GLY A 13 -21.18 -6.85 20.93
C GLY A 13 -20.06 -7.86 20.69
N CYS A 14 -19.90 -8.86 21.56
CA CYS A 14 -18.89 -9.92 21.38
C CYS A 14 -19.16 -10.81 20.16
N LEU A 15 -20.42 -11.10 19.84
CA LEU A 15 -20.80 -11.88 18.64
C LEU A 15 -20.65 -11.06 17.35
N LEU A 16 -20.82 -9.73 17.40
CA LEU A 16 -20.52 -8.84 16.29
C LEU A 16 -19.01 -8.67 16.05
N LEU A 17 -18.20 -8.88 17.09
CA LEU A 17 -16.73 -8.86 17.01
C LEU A 17 -16.10 -10.22 16.73
N SER A 18 -16.88 -11.31 16.70
CA SER A 18 -16.39 -12.66 16.42
C SER A 18 -16.25 -12.96 14.92
N ALA A 19 -16.00 -11.94 14.09
CA ALA A 19 -15.54 -12.18 12.74
C ALA A 19 -14.28 -13.07 12.83
N PRO A 20 -14.14 -14.10 11.97
CA PRO A 20 -13.01 -15.00 12.04
C PRO A 20 -11.71 -14.22 11.83
N THR A 21 -11.03 -13.90 12.93
CA THR A 21 -9.67 -13.41 12.92
C THR A 21 -8.78 -14.61 12.61
N TYR A 22 -8.57 -14.88 11.33
CA TYR A 22 -7.50 -15.79 10.91
C TYR A 22 -6.18 -15.14 11.33
N ALA A 23 -5.59 -15.63 12.43
CA ALA A 23 -4.37 -15.08 12.99
C ALA A 23 -3.16 -15.58 12.19
N GLY A 24 -2.82 -14.88 11.10
CA GLY A 24 -1.51 -14.98 10.44
C GLY A 24 -0.40 -14.19 11.17
N GLY A 25 -0.57 -13.90 12.47
CA GLY A 25 0.27 -12.87 13.12
C GLY A 25 -0.11 -11.44 12.71
N LEU A 26 0.27 -10.46 13.53
CA LEU A 26 -0.11 -9.04 13.33
C LEU A 26 0.44 -8.42 12.04
N SER A 27 1.43 -9.05 11.43
CA SER A 27 2.06 -8.62 10.18
C SER A 27 1.52 -9.33 8.94
N ALA A 28 0.64 -10.34 9.08
CA ALA A 28 0.04 -10.98 7.93
C ALA A 28 -0.90 -10.05 7.18
N TRP A 29 -0.90 -10.17 5.86
CA TRP A 29 -1.78 -9.42 4.97
C TRP A 29 -2.09 -10.23 3.72
N ASN A 30 -3.20 -9.89 3.08
CA ASN A 30 -3.62 -10.45 1.81
C ASN A 30 -4.22 -9.32 0.97
N GLU A 31 -3.65 -9.07 -0.19
CA GLU A 31 -4.00 -7.95 -1.05
C GLU A 31 -4.13 -8.40 -2.51
N SER A 32 -4.96 -7.68 -3.25
CA SER A 32 -5.10 -7.90 -4.69
C SER A 32 -4.06 -7.08 -5.46
N THR A 33 -3.41 -7.70 -6.44
CA THR A 33 -2.53 -7.02 -7.38
C THR A 33 -3.34 -6.17 -8.38
N PRO A 34 -2.71 -5.26 -9.13
CA PRO A 34 -3.40 -4.48 -10.18
C PRO A 34 -4.07 -5.35 -11.25
N GLY A 35 -3.51 -6.52 -11.53
CA GLY A 35 -4.10 -7.51 -12.45
C GLY A 35 -5.22 -8.35 -11.82
N GLY A 36 -5.58 -8.13 -10.55
CA GLY A 36 -6.63 -8.87 -9.84
C GLY A 36 -6.20 -10.20 -9.24
N HIS A 37 -4.89 -10.51 -9.25
CA HIS A 37 -4.34 -11.71 -8.61
C HIS A 37 -4.15 -11.47 -7.11
N LYS A 38 -3.86 -12.53 -6.33
CA LYS A 38 -3.66 -12.39 -4.88
C LYS A 38 -2.17 -12.41 -4.53
N MET A 39 -1.79 -11.54 -3.61
CA MET A 39 -0.52 -11.64 -2.89
C MET A 39 -0.82 -11.73 -1.41
N GLU A 40 -0.12 -12.62 -0.71
CA GLU A 40 -0.28 -12.74 0.73
C GLU A 40 1.07 -12.83 1.43
N TYR A 41 1.11 -12.42 2.68
CA TYR A 41 2.19 -12.69 3.60
C TYR A 41 1.58 -13.28 4.86
N ASP A 42 2.14 -14.39 5.31
CA ASP A 42 1.63 -15.15 6.45
C ASP A 42 2.16 -14.65 7.80
N GLY A 43 2.90 -13.53 7.82
CA GLY A 43 3.48 -12.93 9.01
C GLY A 43 4.68 -13.69 9.59
N THR A 44 5.16 -14.74 8.94
CA THR A 44 6.28 -15.56 9.43
C THR A 44 7.62 -15.14 8.82
N ALA A 45 8.72 -15.62 9.40
CA ALA A 45 10.05 -15.47 8.82
C ALA A 45 10.39 -16.72 7.96
N PRO A 46 11.07 -16.58 6.81
CA PRO A 46 11.56 -15.34 6.23
C PRO A 46 10.44 -14.50 5.61
N ALA A 47 10.61 -13.18 5.64
CA ALA A 47 9.67 -12.24 5.05
C ALA A 47 9.58 -12.39 3.54
N MET A 48 8.66 -13.23 3.08
CA MET A 48 8.38 -13.49 1.69
C MET A 48 6.88 -13.35 1.44
N ALA A 49 6.52 -12.57 0.43
CA ALA A 49 5.16 -12.49 -0.04
C ALA A 49 4.94 -13.59 -1.08
N PHE A 50 3.82 -14.28 -0.99
CA PHE A 50 3.43 -15.35 -1.89
C PHE A 50 2.42 -14.83 -2.91
N PHE A 51 2.77 -14.91 -4.19
CA PHE A 51 1.87 -14.59 -5.29
C PHE A 51 1.05 -15.81 -5.72
N TYR A 52 -0.26 -15.64 -5.86
CA TYR A 52 -1.22 -16.62 -6.34
C TYR A 52 -1.94 -16.09 -7.57
N GLY A 53 -1.53 -16.60 -8.73
CA GLY A 53 -2.20 -16.32 -10.00
C GLY A 53 -3.34 -17.31 -10.22
N GLU A 54 -4.59 -16.89 -9.99
CA GLU A 54 -5.75 -17.73 -10.25
C GLU A 54 -5.90 -17.93 -11.77
N GLY A 55 -5.90 -19.18 -12.23
CA GLY A 55 -5.91 -19.51 -13.66
C GLY A 55 -4.56 -19.37 -14.36
N CYS A 56 -3.49 -19.00 -13.64
CA CYS A 56 -2.13 -19.15 -14.15
C CYS A 56 -1.71 -20.61 -14.06
N ASP A 57 -0.95 -21.09 -15.07
CA ASP A 57 -0.71 -22.52 -15.29
C ASP A 57 -0.35 -23.25 -13.98
N SER A 58 -1.23 -24.17 -13.59
CA SER A 58 -1.50 -24.63 -12.22
C SER A 58 -0.41 -25.54 -11.63
N THR A 59 0.80 -25.50 -12.15
CA THR A 59 1.93 -26.30 -11.64
C THR A 59 2.61 -25.60 -10.46
N ASN A 60 1.86 -25.48 -9.36
CA ASN A 60 2.35 -25.46 -7.98
C ASN A 60 3.53 -24.52 -7.65
N SER A 61 3.37 -23.19 -7.77
CA SER A 61 4.30 -22.36 -7.01
C SER A 61 3.65 -21.03 -6.67
N SER A 62 3.17 -20.93 -5.44
CA SER A 62 3.21 -19.67 -4.74
C SER A 62 4.62 -19.11 -4.92
N LEU A 63 4.74 -18.00 -5.65
CA LEU A 63 6.05 -17.41 -5.89
C LEU A 63 6.41 -16.59 -4.67
N ALA A 64 7.47 -17.00 -3.98
CA ALA A 64 7.97 -16.31 -2.82
C ALA A 64 8.83 -15.10 -3.28
N LEU A 65 8.30 -13.90 -3.08
CA LEU A 65 8.94 -12.64 -3.43
C LEU A 65 9.40 -11.93 -2.16
N LYS A 66 10.70 -11.64 -2.09
CA LYS A 66 11.31 -10.81 -1.04
C LYS A 66 11.17 -9.32 -1.35
N THR A 67 11.26 -8.95 -2.62
CA THR A 67 11.00 -7.57 -3.09
C THR A 67 10.28 -7.62 -4.42
N TRP A 68 9.41 -6.65 -4.71
CA TRP A 68 8.78 -6.54 -6.02
C TRP A 68 8.31 -5.12 -6.32
N TYR A 69 7.93 -4.88 -7.57
CA TYR A 69 7.25 -3.67 -7.99
C TYR A 69 6.31 -3.99 -9.15
N PHE A 70 5.23 -3.21 -9.26
CA PHE A 70 4.27 -3.32 -10.36
C PHE A 70 4.67 -2.36 -11.48
N TYR A 71 4.74 -2.84 -12.73
CA TYR A 71 5.01 -1.99 -13.89
C TYR A 71 4.42 -2.60 -15.16
N LYS A 72 3.66 -1.79 -15.93
CA LYS A 72 3.07 -2.21 -17.22
C LYS A 72 2.30 -3.54 -17.17
N ASN A 73 1.47 -3.73 -16.15
CA ASN A 73 0.72 -4.98 -15.91
C ASN A 73 1.61 -6.21 -15.69
N GLN A 74 2.80 -5.99 -15.15
CA GLN A 74 3.74 -7.03 -14.76
C GLN A 74 4.19 -6.82 -13.33
N ILE A 75 4.48 -7.92 -12.65
CA ILE A 75 5.13 -7.94 -11.35
C ILE A 75 6.58 -8.31 -11.59
N ILE A 76 7.48 -7.39 -11.22
CA ILE A 76 8.91 -7.62 -11.34
C ILE A 76 9.46 -7.72 -9.93
N GLY A 77 10.05 -8.87 -9.61
CA GLY A 77 10.45 -9.17 -8.24
C GLY A 77 11.67 -10.06 -8.13
N GLU A 78 12.13 -10.19 -6.89
CA GLU A 78 13.27 -10.98 -6.47
C GLU A 78 12.85 -11.83 -5.27
N GLY A 79 13.17 -13.12 -5.29
CA GLY A 79 13.06 -14.05 -4.17
C GLY A 79 14.42 -14.46 -3.64
N GLU A 80 14.55 -15.67 -3.09
CA GLU A 80 15.84 -16.20 -2.64
C GLU A 80 16.73 -16.62 -3.83
N GLY A 81 17.57 -15.69 -4.30
CA GLY A 81 18.53 -15.94 -5.38
C GLY A 81 17.92 -16.16 -6.76
N THR A 82 16.62 -15.89 -6.92
CA THR A 82 15.89 -16.00 -8.19
C THR A 82 15.14 -14.70 -8.46
N PHE A 83 15.15 -14.26 -9.70
CA PHE A 83 14.41 -13.09 -10.18
C PHE A 83 13.21 -13.52 -11.02
N TYR A 84 12.14 -12.73 -10.95
CA TYR A 84 10.85 -13.04 -11.56
C TYR A 84 10.33 -11.86 -12.37
N VAL A 85 9.79 -12.17 -13.55
CA VAL A 85 8.87 -11.29 -14.28
C VAL A 85 7.58 -12.06 -14.49
N ILE A 86 6.51 -11.57 -13.89
CA ILE A 86 5.18 -12.18 -13.96
C ILE A 86 4.30 -11.26 -14.82
N ASP A 87 3.84 -11.76 -15.96
CA ASP A 87 2.85 -11.07 -16.80
C ASP A 87 1.45 -11.40 -16.26
N GLU A 88 0.83 -10.43 -15.58
CA GLU A 88 -0.46 -10.62 -14.92
C GLU A 88 -1.60 -10.84 -15.92
N GLY A 89 -1.49 -10.29 -17.13
CA GLY A 89 -2.55 -10.40 -18.15
C GLY A 89 -2.50 -11.71 -18.92
N ARG A 90 -1.30 -12.29 -19.06
CA ARG A 90 -1.10 -13.58 -19.74
C ARG A 90 -0.90 -14.75 -18.80
N CYS A 91 -0.86 -14.49 -17.50
CA CYS A 91 -0.59 -15.52 -16.51
C CYS A 91 0.74 -16.25 -16.75
N ALA A 92 1.75 -15.54 -17.25
CA ALA A 92 3.04 -16.11 -17.64
C ALA A 92 4.13 -15.70 -16.66
N VAL A 93 4.92 -16.67 -16.19
CA VAL A 93 6.03 -16.43 -15.25
C VAL A 93 7.35 -16.71 -15.94
N GLN A 94 8.25 -15.74 -15.93
CA GLN A 94 9.63 -15.89 -16.38
C GLN A 94 10.57 -15.83 -15.17
N ARG A 95 11.42 -16.85 -15.05
CA ARG A 95 12.35 -17.01 -13.93
C ARG A 95 13.78 -16.84 -14.43
N PHE A 96 14.60 -16.14 -13.66
CA PHE A 96 16.00 -15.91 -13.96
C PHE A 96 16.84 -16.25 -12.73
N THR A 97 17.86 -17.09 -12.90
CA THR A 97 18.84 -17.39 -11.84
C THR A 97 20.07 -16.48 -11.91
N SER A 98 20.19 -15.65 -12.95
CA SER A 98 21.27 -14.69 -13.14
C SER A 98 20.71 -13.27 -13.16
N GLU A 99 21.27 -12.40 -12.32
CA GLU A 99 20.92 -10.98 -12.27
C GLU A 99 21.23 -10.28 -13.60
N THR A 100 22.29 -10.69 -14.29
CA THR A 100 22.68 -10.11 -15.58
C THR A 100 21.62 -10.40 -16.64
N ALA A 101 21.22 -11.66 -16.80
CA ALA A 101 20.18 -12.04 -17.75
C ALA A 101 18.83 -11.38 -17.43
N PHE A 102 18.51 -11.24 -16.14
CA PHE A 102 17.33 -10.51 -15.68
C PHE A 102 17.38 -9.02 -16.09
N LYS A 103 18.49 -8.33 -15.81
CA LYS A 103 18.68 -6.92 -16.18
C LYS A 103 18.64 -6.69 -17.69
N GLU A 104 19.25 -7.59 -18.47
CA GLU A 104 19.19 -7.55 -19.94
C GLU A 104 17.75 -7.69 -20.43
N TYR A 105 17.00 -8.66 -19.90
CA TYR A 105 15.59 -8.84 -20.22
C TYR A 105 14.75 -7.59 -19.89
N LEU A 106 14.94 -7.00 -18.71
CA LEU A 106 14.24 -5.77 -18.32
C LEU A 106 14.57 -4.60 -19.25
N SER A 107 15.84 -4.49 -19.68
CA SER A 107 16.29 -3.45 -20.61
C SER A 107 15.68 -3.63 -22.00
N GLU A 108 15.75 -4.84 -22.55
CA GLU A 108 15.21 -5.19 -23.88
C GLU A 108 13.69 -4.92 -23.95
N ARG A 109 12.96 -5.31 -22.91
CA ARG A 109 11.51 -5.13 -22.82
C ARG A 109 11.09 -3.76 -22.29
N ARG A 110 12.03 -2.89 -21.92
CA ARG A 110 11.79 -1.56 -21.34
C ARG A 110 10.87 -1.63 -20.11
N LEU A 111 11.18 -2.54 -19.21
CA LEU A 111 10.44 -2.81 -17.97
C LEU A 111 11.03 -2.08 -16.75
N THR A 112 12.01 -1.20 -16.98
CA THR A 112 12.53 -0.30 -15.95
C THR A 112 11.72 1.01 -15.94
N PRO A 113 11.05 1.36 -14.82
CA PRO A 113 10.37 2.64 -14.66
C PRO A 113 11.36 3.80 -14.85
N ARG A 114 10.91 4.89 -15.47
CA ARG A 114 11.80 6.02 -15.81
C ARG A 114 11.75 7.14 -14.79
N LEU A 115 10.58 7.37 -14.20
CA LEU A 115 10.34 8.48 -13.30
C LEU A 115 10.42 8.01 -11.85
N TRP A 116 9.75 6.90 -11.55
CA TRP A 116 9.67 6.42 -10.18
C TRP A 116 9.41 4.92 -10.09
N LYS A 117 10.27 4.24 -9.33
CA LYS A 117 10.14 2.83 -8.98
C LYS A 117 9.62 2.72 -7.55
N ARG A 118 8.42 2.18 -7.38
CA ARG A 118 7.84 1.88 -6.08
C ARG A 118 8.10 0.41 -5.75
N THR A 119 9.07 0.17 -4.86
CA THR A 119 9.44 -1.18 -4.43
C THR A 119 8.69 -1.56 -3.17
N TYR A 120 8.17 -2.78 -3.13
CA TYR A 120 7.44 -3.38 -2.03
C TYR A 120 8.30 -4.44 -1.36
N HIS A 121 8.11 -4.58 -0.04
CA HIS A 121 8.68 -5.65 0.76
C HIS A 121 7.58 -6.28 1.63
N PRO A 122 7.64 -7.58 1.95
CA PRO A 122 6.58 -8.27 2.69
C PRO A 122 6.34 -7.71 4.08
N LEU A 123 7.39 -7.31 4.79
CA LEU A 123 7.28 -6.67 6.11
C LEU A 123 6.77 -5.24 6.02
N ASN A 124 6.98 -4.57 4.88
CA ASN A 124 6.85 -3.13 4.75
C ASN A 124 5.66 -2.71 3.87
N ILE A 125 4.70 -3.59 3.60
CA ILE A 125 3.45 -3.15 2.94
C ILE A 125 2.71 -2.15 3.82
N TRP A 126 2.83 -2.32 5.14
CA TRP A 126 2.23 -1.46 6.16
C TRP A 126 3.20 -0.44 6.77
N ASP A 127 4.49 -0.45 6.39
CA ASP A 127 5.46 0.57 6.83
C ASP A 127 5.08 1.97 6.33
N TYR A 128 4.17 2.07 5.35
CA TYR A 128 3.56 3.36 5.05
C TYR A 128 2.81 3.94 6.23
N TRP A 129 2.29 3.15 7.17
CA TRP A 129 1.65 3.64 8.39
C TRP A 129 2.64 3.97 9.48
N ASP A 130 3.76 3.26 9.63
CA ASP A 130 4.80 3.67 10.58
C ASP A 130 5.56 4.88 10.05
N GLU A 131 5.79 4.98 8.74
CA GLU A 131 6.23 6.21 8.08
C GLU A 131 5.12 7.27 8.09
N LEU A 132 3.84 6.95 7.90
CA LEU A 132 2.76 7.95 8.06
C LEU A 132 2.62 8.38 9.50
N LEU A 133 2.82 7.51 10.48
CA LEU A 133 2.70 7.78 11.91
C LEU A 133 3.91 8.57 12.36
N PHE A 134 5.11 8.16 11.93
CA PHE A 134 6.33 8.92 12.10
C PHE A 134 6.21 10.28 11.43
N MET A 135 5.81 10.36 10.16
CA MET A 135 5.55 11.61 9.45
C MET A 135 4.43 12.39 10.14
N SER A 136 3.35 11.76 10.58
CA SER A 136 2.25 12.46 11.27
C SER A 136 2.65 12.90 12.67
N PHE A 137 3.63 12.28 13.33
CA PHE A 137 4.13 12.68 14.64
C PHE A 137 5.21 13.76 14.51
N PHE A 138 6.12 13.63 13.54
CA PHE A 138 7.20 14.58 13.26
C PHE A 138 6.69 15.82 12.53
N PHE A 139 5.76 15.63 11.60
CA PHE A 139 5.00 16.69 10.94
C PHE A 139 3.69 16.99 11.67
N SER A 140 3.35 16.36 12.81
CA SER A 140 2.17 16.79 13.62
C SER A 140 2.27 18.27 13.97
N PRO A 141 3.42 18.78 14.45
CA PRO A 141 3.57 20.21 14.68
C PRO A 141 3.35 21.03 13.40
N VAL A 142 3.83 20.54 12.26
CA VAL A 142 3.66 21.20 10.96
C VAL A 142 2.18 21.16 10.52
N LEU A 143 1.54 20.00 10.53
CA LEU A 143 0.11 19.78 10.23
C LEU A 143 -0.80 20.56 11.17
N LEU A 144 -0.45 20.67 12.44
CA LEU A 144 -1.20 21.46 13.42
C LEU A 144 -1.04 22.96 13.13
N LEU A 145 0.17 23.41 12.78
CA LEU A 145 0.39 24.78 12.28
C LEU A 145 -0.34 25.02 10.95
N LEU A 146 -0.41 24.01 10.06
CA LEU A 146 -1.21 24.01 8.83
C LEU A 146 -2.70 24.19 9.13
N LEU A 147 -3.25 23.38 10.02
CA LEU A 147 -4.64 23.49 10.47
C LEU A 147 -4.95 24.82 11.15
N ILE A 148 -4.06 25.32 12.02
CA ILE A 148 -4.21 26.64 12.65
C ILE A 148 -4.19 27.74 11.59
N GLY A 149 -3.28 27.65 10.62
CA GLY A 149 -3.22 28.56 9.48
C GLY A 149 -4.52 28.57 8.69
N ASP A 150 -5.08 27.39 8.39
CA ASP A 150 -6.36 27.23 7.69
C ASP A 150 -7.50 27.89 8.46
N VAL A 151 -7.58 27.67 9.78
CA VAL A 151 -8.59 28.31 10.64
C VAL A 151 -8.45 29.83 10.64
N VAL A 152 -7.23 30.36 10.77
CA VAL A 152 -6.96 31.80 10.75
C VAL A 152 -7.36 32.41 9.39
N VAL A 153 -7.06 31.70 8.30
CA VAL A 153 -7.46 32.09 6.95
C VAL A 153 -8.98 32.12 6.81
N LEU A 154 -9.68 31.06 7.21
CA LEU A 154 -11.13 30.94 7.14
C LEU A 154 -11.84 32.03 7.95
N VAL A 155 -11.38 32.28 9.19
CA VAL A 155 -11.90 33.38 10.03
C VAL A 155 -11.64 34.74 9.39
N GLY A 156 -10.46 34.92 8.77
CA GLY A 156 -10.13 36.16 8.04
C GLY A 156 -11.04 36.39 6.83
N LEU A 157 -11.33 35.33 6.07
CA LEU A 157 -12.25 35.37 4.93
C LEU A 157 -13.69 35.68 5.38
N ALA A 158 -14.16 35.01 6.44
CA ALA A 158 -15.48 35.26 7.03
C ALA A 158 -15.65 36.71 7.52
N ARG A 159 -14.56 37.34 7.97
CA ARG A 159 -14.53 38.76 8.38
C ARG A 159 -14.33 39.75 7.22
N GLY A 160 -14.43 39.30 5.96
CA GLY A 160 -14.35 40.16 4.78
C GLY A 160 -12.96 40.73 4.50
N LYS A 161 -11.89 40.22 5.14
CA LYS A 161 -10.52 40.67 4.88
C LYS A 161 -10.03 40.10 3.56
N LYS A 162 -10.33 40.80 2.46
CA LYS A 162 -9.84 40.52 1.11
C LYS A 162 -8.33 40.79 1.01
N ARG A 163 -7.47 39.92 1.57
CA ARG A 163 -6.06 39.89 1.14
C ARG A 163 -5.42 38.50 1.09
N ALA A 164 -4.89 38.32 -0.13
CA ALA A 164 -3.76 37.55 -0.63
C ALA A 164 -4.02 36.10 -1.04
N ALA A 165 -3.66 35.81 -2.30
CA ALA A 165 -3.86 34.54 -3.00
C ALA A 165 -3.16 33.35 -2.33
N TRP A 166 -2.04 33.58 -1.63
CA TRP A 166 -1.31 32.58 -0.84
C TRP A 166 -2.18 31.82 0.17
N LYS A 167 -3.26 32.42 0.68
CA LYS A 167 -4.21 31.79 1.61
C LYS A 167 -5.00 30.64 0.98
N TYR A 168 -5.32 30.77 -0.31
CA TYR A 168 -6.00 29.72 -1.07
C TYR A 168 -5.04 28.60 -1.48
N VAL A 169 -3.78 28.95 -1.80
CA VAL A 169 -2.73 27.96 -2.06
C VAL A 169 -2.51 27.07 -0.83
N TYR A 170 -2.47 27.67 0.35
CA TYR A 170 -2.31 26.95 1.61
C TYR A 170 -3.50 26.04 1.92
N LEU A 171 -4.73 26.55 1.86
CA LEU A 171 -5.96 25.78 2.03
C LEU A 171 -6.09 24.61 1.04
N ALA A 172 -5.56 24.76 -0.17
CA ALA A 172 -5.57 23.70 -1.17
C ALA A 172 -4.46 22.65 -0.97
N SER A 173 -3.34 23.03 -0.35
CA SER A 173 -2.16 22.18 -0.24
C SER A 173 -2.41 20.92 0.58
N LEU A 174 -3.09 21.02 1.71
CA LEU A 174 -3.33 19.90 2.62
C LEU A 174 -4.30 18.87 2.02
N PRO A 175 -5.49 19.24 1.49
CA PRO A 175 -6.33 18.32 0.73
C PRO A 175 -5.62 17.70 -0.47
N LEU A 176 -4.78 18.47 -1.17
CA LEU A 176 -4.03 17.97 -2.32
C LEU A 176 -3.03 16.87 -1.90
N VAL A 177 -2.34 17.02 -0.77
CA VAL A 177 -1.45 15.97 -0.24
C VAL A 177 -2.22 14.68 0.06
N TYR A 178 -3.39 14.78 0.70
CA TYR A 178 -4.24 13.60 0.95
C TYR A 178 -4.77 12.97 -0.33
N ILE A 179 -5.15 13.77 -1.32
CA ILE A 179 -5.57 13.28 -2.63
C ILE A 179 -4.42 12.54 -3.32
N ILE A 180 -3.21 13.12 -3.32
CA ILE A 180 -2.02 12.47 -3.90
C ILE A 180 -1.73 11.16 -3.16
N ALA A 181 -1.74 11.16 -1.83
CA ALA A 181 -1.52 9.94 -1.04
C ALA A 181 -2.57 8.86 -1.34
N GLY A 182 -3.85 9.23 -1.42
CA GLY A 182 -4.93 8.32 -1.79
C GLY A 182 -4.81 7.79 -3.22
N LEU A 183 -4.42 8.63 -4.18
CA LEU A 183 -4.14 8.20 -5.55
C LEU A 183 -2.95 7.23 -5.59
N LEU A 184 -1.89 7.50 -4.83
CA LEU A 184 -0.75 6.59 -4.73
C LEU A 184 -1.15 5.24 -4.10
N GLN A 185 -2.07 5.22 -3.14
CA GLN A 185 -2.58 3.95 -2.59
C GLN A 185 -3.43 3.19 -3.60
N HIS A 186 -4.28 3.88 -4.36
CA HIS A 186 -5.16 3.25 -5.35
C HIS A 186 -4.42 2.78 -6.62
N PHE A 187 -3.31 3.43 -6.95
CA PHE A 187 -2.47 3.11 -8.11
C PHE A 187 -1.09 2.62 -7.65
N PRO A 188 -0.93 1.33 -7.33
CA PRO A 188 0.33 0.78 -6.84
C PRO A 188 1.41 0.64 -7.93
N GLN A 189 1.13 1.06 -9.16
CA GLN A 189 2.05 0.95 -10.30
C GLN A 189 3.19 1.96 -10.23
N SER A 190 4.38 1.53 -10.66
CA SER A 190 5.55 2.37 -10.93
C SER A 190 5.38 3.13 -12.26
N TRP A 191 6.10 4.25 -12.44
CA TRP A 191 5.95 5.18 -13.58
C TRP A 191 7.27 5.32 -14.36
#